data_AF-A0A2P8DWM9-F1
#
_entry.id   AF-A0A2P8DWM9-F1
#
_cell.length_a   1.000
_cell.length_b   1.000
_cell.length_c   1.000
_cell.angle_alpha   90.00
_cell.angle_beta   90.00
_cell.angle_gamma   90.00
#
_symmetry.space_group_name_H-M   'P 1'
#
loop_
_entity.id
_entity.type
_entity.pdbx_description
1 polymer ?
#
loop_
_entity_poly.entity_id
_entity_poly.type
_entity_poly.pdbx_seq_one_letter_code
_entity_poly.pdbx_strand_id
1 'polypeptide(L)'
;MGTMSGNDESKVSNPAHERLVALRDRVTNNRWMIERTLKDAKTRMHDGETWTGSSAAEPWAEEVGGRHDKLPDLLDRVIDAIEDRMGQVPEEIESPPYGGTRPN
;
A
#
# COMPACT_ATOMS: atom_id res chain seq x y z
N MET A 1 45.45 -28.19 -1.46
CA MET A 1 44.91 -27.24 -2.45
C MET A 1 43.52 -26.86 -1.99
N GLY A 2 43.39 -25.65 -1.42
CA GLY A 2 42.12 -25.13 -0.91
C GLY A 2 41.52 -24.17 -1.93
N THR A 3 40.30 -24.47 -2.36
CA THR A 3 39.34 -23.49 -2.90
C THR A 3 37.97 -23.90 -2.39
N MET A 4 37.69 -23.64 -1.11
CA MET A 4 36.32 -23.52 -0.66
C MET A 4 35.81 -22.18 -1.18
N SER A 5 35.16 -22.20 -2.34
CA SER A 5 34.38 -21.07 -2.87
C SER A 5 33.32 -20.73 -1.82
N GLY A 6 33.52 -19.62 -1.15
CA GLY A 6 32.65 -19.14 -0.09
C GLY A 6 31.30 -18.64 -0.64
N ASN A 7 30.24 -19.08 0.04
CA ASN A 7 29.20 -18.24 0.63
C ASN A 7 28.43 -17.23 -0.25
N ASP A 8 28.01 -17.60 -1.47
CA ASP A 8 26.86 -16.92 -2.11
C ASP A 8 25.59 -17.79 -2.17
N GLU A 9 25.65 -19.06 -1.77
CA GLU A 9 24.50 -20.00 -1.86
C GLU A 9 23.48 -19.92 -0.71
N SER A 10 23.57 -18.92 0.16
CA SER A 10 22.70 -18.83 1.34
C SER A 10 21.97 -17.51 1.50
N LYS A 11 21.66 -16.79 0.41
CA LYS A 11 20.73 -15.65 0.48
C LYS A 11 19.32 -16.13 0.16
N VAL A 12 18.36 -15.78 1.02
CA VAL A 12 16.93 -16.07 0.84
C VAL A 12 16.12 -14.78 0.96
N SER A 13 14.96 -14.73 0.30
CA SER A 13 14.03 -13.61 0.42
C SER A 13 13.72 -13.30 1.87
N ASN A 14 13.74 -12.02 2.23
CA ASN A 14 13.36 -11.56 3.55
C ASN A 14 11.84 -11.51 3.69
N PRO A 15 11.21 -12.34 4.55
CA PRO A 15 9.75 -12.32 4.71
C PRO A 15 9.21 -10.98 5.22
N ALA A 16 10.05 -10.17 5.89
CA ALA A 16 9.66 -8.82 6.31
C ALA A 16 9.58 -7.86 5.11
N HIS A 17 10.52 -7.96 4.17
CA HIS A 17 10.50 -7.18 2.93
C HIS A 17 9.30 -7.57 2.06
N GLU A 18 9.03 -8.87 1.89
CA GLU A 18 7.87 -9.36 1.13
C GLU A 18 6.53 -8.86 1.71
N ARG A 19 6.40 -8.81 3.04
CA ARG A 19 5.21 -8.24 3.70
C ARG A 19 5.05 -6.75 3.43
N LEU A 20 6.13 -5.99 3.34
CA LEU A 20 6.09 -4.57 3.01
C LEU A 20 5.68 -4.35 1.55
N VAL A 21 6.21 -5.15 0.62
CA VAL A 21 5.78 -5.16 -0.79
C VAL A 21 4.27 -5.43 -0.88
N ALA A 22 3.79 -6.50 -0.26
CA ALA A 22 2.36 -6.84 -0.27
C ALA A 22 1.49 -5.75 0.36
N LEU A 23 1.98 -5.09 1.42
CA LEU A 23 1.28 -3.98 2.05
C LEU A 23 1.21 -2.76 1.12
N ARG A 24 2.33 -2.39 0.47
CA ARG A 24 2.39 -1.31 -0.52
C ARG A 24 1.38 -1.55 -1.63
N ASP A 25 1.39 -2.73 -2.24
CA ASP A 25 0.49 -3.06 -3.35
C ASP A 25 -0.99 -2.96 -2.95
N ARG A 26 -1.32 -3.43 -1.74
CA ARG A 26 -2.68 -3.31 -1.20
C ARG A 26 -3.09 -1.85 -1.00
N VAL A 27 -2.21 -1.02 -0.45
CA VAL A 27 -2.50 0.40 -0.21
C VAL A 27 -2.62 1.16 -1.52
N THR A 28 -1.74 0.91 -2.50
CA THR A 28 -1.80 1.49 -3.84
C THR A 28 -3.10 1.12 -4.56
N ASN A 29 -3.52 -0.14 -4.49
CA ASN A 29 -4.79 -0.56 -5.08
C ASN A 29 -5.98 0.14 -4.40
N ASN A 30 -5.97 0.23 -3.07
CA ASN A 30 -7.02 0.93 -2.33
C ASN A 30 -7.07 2.43 -2.67
N ARG A 31 -5.92 3.09 -2.81
CA ARG A 31 -5.81 4.49 -3.26
C ARG A 31 -6.50 4.69 -4.61
N TRP A 32 -6.15 3.86 -5.60
CA TRP A 32 -6.76 3.93 -6.92
C TRP A 32 -8.28 3.70 -6.89
N MET A 33 -8.74 2.70 -6.13
CA MET A 33 -10.17 2.40 -6.00
C MET A 33 -10.94 3.55 -5.34
N ILE A 34 -10.38 4.16 -4.28
CA ILE A 34 -10.99 5.29 -3.57
C ILE A 34 -11.07 6.51 -4.48
N GLU A 35 -9.97 6.88 -5.14
CA GLU A 35 -9.93 8.00 -6.09
C GLU A 35 -10.98 7.81 -7.19
N ARG A 36 -11.01 6.64 -7.82
CA ARG A 36 -11.96 6.35 -8.90
C ARG A 36 -13.41 6.41 -8.42
N THR A 37 -13.71 5.79 -7.27
CA THR A 37 -15.08 5.73 -6.73
C THR A 37 -15.58 7.11 -6.33
N LEU A 38 -14.75 7.90 -5.66
CA LEU A 38 -15.12 9.24 -5.22
C LEU A 38 -15.22 10.22 -6.40
N LYS A 39 -14.38 10.06 -7.43
CA LYS A 39 -14.47 10.84 -8.67
C LYS A 39 -15.78 10.55 -9.39
N ASP A 40 -16.14 9.28 -9.57
CA ASP A 40 -17.40 8.86 -10.19
C ASP A 40 -18.61 9.40 -9.42
N ALA A 41 -18.59 9.30 -8.09
CA ALA A 41 -19.63 9.87 -7.23
C ALA A 41 -19.72 11.40 -7.40
N LYS A 42 -18.59 12.12 -7.33
CA LYS A 42 -18.56 13.58 -7.51
C LYS A 42 -19.14 14.00 -8.87
N THR A 43 -18.79 13.31 -9.95
CA THR A 43 -19.32 13.58 -11.29
C THR A 43 -20.83 13.38 -11.35
N ARG A 44 -21.35 12.20 -10.95
CA ARG A 44 -22.80 11.93 -11.01
C ARG A 44 -23.64 12.87 -10.14
N MET A 45 -23.06 13.38 -9.07
CA MET A 45 -23.72 14.35 -8.20
C MET A 45 -23.74 15.74 -8.82
N HIS A 46 -22.64 16.15 -9.45
CA HIS A 46 -22.56 17.43 -10.16
C HIS A 46 -23.49 17.47 -11.38
N ASP A 47 -23.62 16.35 -12.10
CA ASP A 47 -24.42 16.26 -13.32
C ASP A 47 -25.93 16.08 -13.05
N GLY A 48 -26.34 16.10 -11.78
CA GLY A 48 -27.75 15.97 -11.38
C GLY A 48 -28.34 14.57 -11.57
N GLU A 49 -27.53 13.58 -11.92
CA GLU A 49 -27.97 12.20 -12.16
C GLU A 49 -28.42 11.47 -10.88
N THR A 50 -27.97 11.94 -9.71
CA THR A 50 -28.13 11.21 -8.45
C THR A 50 -29.19 11.79 -7.51
N TRP A 51 -29.48 13.10 -7.57
CA TRP A 51 -30.38 13.75 -6.61
C TRP A 51 -31.25 14.83 -7.27
N THR A 52 -32.57 14.72 -7.11
CA THR A 52 -33.58 15.65 -7.68
C THR A 52 -34.06 16.72 -6.69
N GLY A 53 -33.37 16.92 -5.56
CA GLY A 53 -33.70 17.94 -4.55
C GLY A 53 -32.46 18.71 -4.07
N SER A 54 -32.41 20.02 -4.34
CA SER A 54 -31.22 20.87 -4.11
C SER A 54 -30.75 20.91 -2.67
N SER A 55 -31.66 20.87 -1.68
CA SER A 55 -31.32 21.06 -0.27
C SER A 55 -30.56 19.90 0.39
N ALA A 56 -30.62 18.69 -0.18
CA ALA A 56 -29.89 17.52 0.34
C ALA A 56 -28.66 17.16 -0.51
N ALA A 57 -28.62 17.62 -1.77
CA ALA A 57 -27.55 17.29 -2.71
C ALA A 57 -26.25 18.06 -2.43
N GLU A 58 -26.33 19.35 -2.10
CA GLU A 58 -25.15 20.21 -1.92
C GLU A 58 -24.23 19.76 -0.75
N PRO A 59 -24.74 19.51 0.48
CA PRO A 59 -23.87 19.10 1.59
C PRO A 59 -23.16 17.77 1.33
N TRP A 60 -23.83 16.85 0.63
CA TRP A 60 -23.28 15.53 0.33
C TRP A 60 -22.25 15.59 -0.80
N ALA A 61 -22.48 16.45 -1.81
CA ALA A 61 -21.50 16.72 -2.85
C ALA A 61 -20.22 17.36 -2.27
N GLU A 62 -20.37 18.29 -1.32
CA GLU A 62 -19.24 18.88 -0.59
C GLU A 62 -18.48 17.83 0.22
N GLU A 63 -19.18 16.96 0.94
CA GLU A 63 -18.57 15.88 1.73
C GLU A 63 -17.79 14.88 0.85
N VAL A 64 -18.36 14.47 -0.29
CA VAL A 64 -17.67 13.61 -1.26
C VAL A 64 -16.48 14.31 -1.88
N GLY A 65 -16.62 15.58 -2.25
CA GLY A 65 -15.51 16.40 -2.77
C GLY A 65 -14.38 16.49 -1.75
N GLY A 66 -14.69 16.81 -0.50
CA GLY A 66 -13.69 16.88 0.58
C GLY A 66 -13.00 15.54 0.85
N ARG A 67 -13.71 14.42 0.73
CA ARG A 67 -13.11 13.07 0.84
C ARG A 67 -12.27 12.71 -0.37
N HIS A 68 -12.73 13.06 -1.57
CA HIS A 68 -12.00 12.85 -2.82
C HIS A 68 -10.64 13.53 -2.77
N ASP A 69 -10.57 14.72 -2.18
CA ASP A 69 -9.33 15.50 -2.13
C ASP A 69 -8.41 15.01 -1.00
N LYS A 70 -8.95 14.63 0.17
CA LYS A 70 -8.13 14.29 1.35
C LYS A 70 -7.66 12.83 1.41
N LEU A 71 -8.48 11.87 0.99
CA LEU A 71 -8.16 10.46 1.18
C LEU A 71 -7.00 9.97 0.31
N PRO A 72 -6.89 10.35 -0.98
CA PRO A 72 -5.72 10.01 -1.79
C PRO A 72 -4.43 10.56 -1.18
N ASP A 73 -4.41 11.83 -0.74
CA ASP A 73 -3.25 12.44 -0.10
C ASP A 73 -2.79 11.70 1.17
N LEU A 74 -3.75 11.25 2.00
CA LEU A 74 -3.44 10.46 3.19
C LEU A 74 -2.86 9.09 2.83
N LEU A 75 -3.36 8.46 1.76
CA LEU A 75 -2.87 7.17 1.29
C LEU A 75 -1.50 7.30 0.64
N ASP A 76 -1.22 8.39 -0.06
CA ASP A 76 0.11 8.70 -0.61
C ASP A 76 1.15 8.79 0.51
N ARG A 77 0.85 9.47 1.62
CA ARG A 77 1.74 9.50 2.79
C ARG A 77 1.98 8.12 3.42
N VAL A 78 0.98 7.23 3.37
CA VAL A 78 1.13 5.86 3.86
C VAL A 78 2.02 5.06 2.92
N ILE A 79 1.87 5.23 1.60
CA ILE A 79 2.73 4.60 0.59
C ILE A 79 4.18 5.06 0.79
N ASP A 80 4.41 6.37 0.90
CA ASP A 80 5.74 6.93 1.15
C ASP A 80 6.38 6.32 2.41
N ALA A 81 5.63 6.23 3.52
CA ALA A 81 6.13 5.63 4.76
C ALA A 81 6.46 4.13 4.64
N ILE A 82 5.74 3.40 3.78
CA ILE A 82 6.04 1.99 3.49
C ILE A 82 7.32 1.90 2.65
N GLU A 83 7.48 2.75 1.64
CA GLU A 83 8.65 2.79 0.77
C GLU A 83 9.91 3.19 1.55
N ASP A 84 9.81 4.17 2.43
CA ASP A 84 10.88 4.54 3.38
C ASP A 84 11.30 3.36 4.25
N ARG A 85 10.32 2.58 4.73
CA ARG A 85 10.60 1.39 5.55
C ARG A 85 11.23 0.28 4.72
N MET A 86 10.81 0.09 3.46
CA MET A 86 11.42 -0.86 2.54
C MET A 86 12.89 -0.53 2.29
N GLY A 87 13.24 0.75 2.13
CA GLY A 87 14.63 1.19 1.99
C GLY A 87 15.54 0.87 3.20
N GLN A 88 14.95 0.55 4.35
CA GLN A 88 15.68 0.17 5.58
C GLN A 88 15.73 -1.35 5.82
N VAL A 89 14.97 -2.14 5.05
CA VAL A 89 14.84 -3.58 5.23
C VAL A 89 15.48 -4.28 4.03
N PRO A 90 16.56 -5.08 4.22
CA PRO A 90 17.18 -5.81 3.13
C PRO A 90 16.18 -6.72 2.41
N GLU A 91 16.26 -6.76 1.08
CA GLU A 91 15.42 -7.65 0.26
C GLU A 91 15.72 -9.12 0.51
N GLU A 92 16.98 -9.44 0.79
CA GLU A 92 17.49 -10.77 1.07
C GLU A 92 18.18 -10.80 2.45
N ILE A 93 18.08 -11.95 3.11
CA ILE A 93 18.78 -12.24 4.36
C ILE A 93 19.54 -13.55 4.23
N GLU A 94 20.56 -13.73 5.07
CA GLU A 94 21.25 -15.01 5.16
C GLU A 94 20.28 -16.11 5.63
N SER A 95 20.32 -17.25 4.94
CA SER A 95 19.53 -18.42 5.24
C SER A 95 19.98 -18.96 6.59
N PRO A 96 19.07 -19.22 7.54
CA PRO A 96 19.44 -19.80 8.81
C PRO A 96 20.13 -21.15 8.56
N PRO A 97 21.19 -21.49 9.31
CA PRO A 97 21.85 -22.78 9.16
C PRO A 97 20.83 -23.90 9.39
N TYR A 98 20.77 -24.83 8.45
CA TYR A 98 19.95 -26.03 8.52
C TYR A 98 20.14 -26.71 9.90
N GLY A 99 19.15 -26.63 10.80
CA GLY A 99 19.19 -27.33 12.09
C GLY A 99 18.95 -26.53 13.38
N GLY A 100 18.43 -25.30 13.33
CA GLY A 100 18.02 -24.57 14.54
C GLY A 100 16.77 -25.15 15.21
N THR A 101 16.91 -26.22 15.98
CA THR A 101 15.88 -26.71 16.91
C THR A 101 15.48 -25.58 17.86
N ARG A 102 14.21 -25.19 17.87
CA ARG A 102 13.64 -24.30 18.89
C ARG A 102 13.96 -24.87 20.28
N PRO A 103 14.63 -24.15 21.19
CA PRO A 103 14.64 -24.56 22.58
C PRO A 103 13.22 -24.41 23.15
N ASN A 104 12.76 -25.46 23.83
CA ASN A 104 11.47 -25.54 24.53
C ASN A 104 11.27 -24.41 25.55
#